data_AF-A0A4Y2D484-F1
#
_entry.id   AF-A0A4Y2D484-F1
#
_cell.length_a   1.000
_cell.length_b   1.000
_cell.length_c   1.000
_cell.angle_alpha   90.00
_cell.angle_beta   90.00
_cell.angle_gamma   90.00
#
_symmetry.space_group_name_H-M   'P 1'
#
loop_
_entity.id
_entity.type
_entity.pdbx_description
1 polymer ?
#
loop_
_entity_poly.entity_id
_entity_poly.type
_entity_poly.pdbx_seq_one_letter_code
_entity_poly.pdbx_strand_id
1 'polypeptide(L)'
;MLNLAPAKMEDDLLQTLWLHRLPANLRQFFSVCKASLDDIAQIVDKIHEVPGCNLTVARVESKPDQVELDAIKVELTDMKNMVKKLSVSPYSHCRVKPRRRSLTPSRCTTGKKVEHKMLMLVPSPFR
;
A
#
# COMPACT_ATOMS: atom_id res chain seq x y z
N MET A 1 -62.43 5.79 10.11
CA MET A 1 -61.59 5.71 11.32
C MET A 1 -60.35 4.93 10.94
N LEU A 2 -59.19 5.59 10.90
CA LEU A 2 -57.92 4.91 10.65
C LEU A 2 -57.57 4.12 11.91
N ASN A 3 -57.63 2.80 11.83
CA ASN A 3 -57.06 1.90 12.84
C ASN A 3 -55.53 2.07 12.77
N LEU A 4 -55.00 3.07 13.46
CA LEU A 4 -53.56 3.33 13.56
C LEU A 4 -52.97 2.35 14.58
N ALA A 5 -52.86 1.10 14.14
CA ALA A 5 -52.02 -0.01 14.59
C ALA A 5 -51.80 -0.24 16.12
N PRO A 6 -52.12 -1.44 16.65
CA PRO A 6 -51.49 -1.96 17.87
C PRO A 6 -50.13 -2.59 17.55
N ALA A 7 -49.42 -2.10 16.53
CA ALA A 7 -48.11 -2.61 16.16
C ALA A 7 -47.08 -1.77 16.90
N LYS A 8 -46.44 -2.36 17.92
CA LYS A 8 -45.21 -1.82 18.49
C LYS A 8 -44.28 -1.50 17.33
N MET A 9 -44.08 -0.21 17.07
CA MET A 9 -43.06 0.25 16.14
C MET A 9 -41.73 -0.27 16.66
N GLU A 10 -40.91 -0.82 15.77
CA GLU A 10 -39.61 -1.38 16.12
C GLU A 10 -38.74 -0.30 16.78
N ASP A 11 -38.17 -0.61 17.94
CA ASP A 11 -37.41 0.37 18.72
C ASP A 11 -36.20 0.92 17.93
N ASP A 12 -35.61 0.09 17.07
CA ASP A 12 -34.51 0.48 16.16
C ASP A 12 -34.96 1.55 15.13
N LEU A 13 -36.19 1.43 14.61
CA LEU A 13 -36.78 2.44 13.73
C LEU A 13 -37.07 3.74 14.49
N LEU A 14 -37.52 3.65 15.73
CA LEU A 14 -37.75 4.82 16.56
C LEU A 14 -36.44 5.54 16.89
N GLN A 15 -35.41 4.78 17.23
CA GLN A 15 -34.07 5.28 17.53
C GLN A 15 -33.45 5.96 16.31
N THR A 16 -33.53 5.36 15.12
CA THR A 16 -32.99 5.97 13.89
C THR A 16 -33.69 7.29 13.53
N LEU A 17 -35.02 7.37 13.65
CA LEU A 17 -35.76 8.60 13.43
C LEU A 17 -35.40 9.70 14.44
N TRP A 18 -35.17 9.33 15.70
CA TRP A 18 -34.76 10.27 16.75
C TRP A 18 -33.35 10.79 16.50
N LEU A 19 -32.40 9.91 16.17
CA LEU A 19 -31.03 10.27 15.81
C LEU A 19 -30.96 11.22 14.60
N HIS A 20 -31.88 11.09 13.66
CA HIS A 20 -31.97 11.98 12.49
C HIS A 20 -32.40 13.41 12.84
N ARG A 21 -33.06 13.64 13.97
CA ARG A 21 -33.45 14.98 14.44
C ARG A 21 -32.31 15.73 15.14
N LEU A 22 -31.26 15.02 15.56
CA LEU A 22 -30.13 15.59 16.28
C LEU A 22 -29.09 16.20 15.33
N PRO A 23 -28.34 17.23 15.76
CA PRO A 23 -27.21 17.74 15.00
C PRO A 23 -26.12 16.68 14.82
N ALA A 24 -25.36 16.80 13.72
CA ALA A 24 -24.49 15.73 13.21
C ALA A 24 -23.44 15.21 14.19
N ASN A 25 -22.92 16.09 15.05
CA ASN A 25 -21.97 15.77 16.11
C ASN A 25 -22.57 14.81 17.15
N LEU A 26 -23.81 15.06 17.60
CA LEU A 26 -24.50 14.19 18.54
C LEU A 26 -24.92 12.87 17.88
N ARG A 27 -25.40 12.93 16.63
CA ARG A 27 -25.78 11.74 15.88
C ARG A 27 -24.64 10.74 15.76
N GLN A 28 -23.41 11.20 15.48
CA GLN A 28 -22.24 10.32 15.40
C GLN A 28 -21.90 9.68 16.75
N PHE A 29 -22.00 10.43 17.85
CA PHE A 29 -21.77 9.91 19.19
C PHE A 29 -22.77 8.80 19.54
N PHE A 30 -24.06 9.08 19.38
CA PHE A 30 -25.11 8.12 19.74
C PHE A 30 -25.26 6.96 18.75
N SER A 31 -24.79 7.09 17.51
CA SER A 31 -24.75 5.97 16.56
C SER A 31 -23.86 4.81 17.04
N VAL A 32 -22.88 5.08 17.92
CA VAL A 32 -22.00 4.06 18.50
C VAL A 32 -22.55 3.54 19.83
N CYS A 33 -23.38 4.33 20.52
CA CYS A 33 -23.97 3.96 21.79
C CYS A 33 -25.09 2.94 21.64
N LYS A 34 -24.93 1.76 22.26
CA LYS A 34 -26.00 0.75 22.42
C LYS A 34 -26.86 1.04 23.66
N ALA A 35 -27.45 2.23 23.72
CA ALA A 35 -28.30 2.65 24.83
C ALA A 35 -29.78 2.64 24.42
N SER A 36 -30.68 2.59 25.41
CA SER A 36 -32.12 2.73 25.15
C SER A 36 -32.45 4.16 24.69
N LEU A 37 -33.60 4.34 24.02
CA LEU A 37 -34.00 5.65 23.54
C LEU A 37 -34.17 6.67 24.68
N ASP A 38 -34.71 6.23 25.82
CA ASP A 38 -34.92 7.07 27.00
C ASP A 38 -33.59 7.57 27.58
N ASP A 39 -32.57 6.72 27.59
CA ASP A 39 -31.21 7.10 28.03
C ASP A 39 -30.60 8.14 27.07
N ILE A 40 -30.77 7.93 25.76
CA ILE A 40 -30.30 8.88 24.73
C ILE A 40 -30.98 10.23 24.90
N ALA A 41 -32.29 10.25 25.12
CA ALA A 41 -33.06 11.46 25.33
C ALA A 41 -32.56 12.23 26.57
N GLN A 42 -32.38 11.55 27.71
CA GLN A 42 -31.85 12.18 28.92
C GLN A 42 -30.45 12.76 28.72
N ILE A 43 -29.58 12.10 27.97
CA ILE A 43 -28.22 12.60 27.71
C ILE A 43 -28.30 13.85 26.81
N VAL A 44 -29.15 13.85 25.78
CA VAL A 44 -29.35 15.01 24.90
C VAL A 44 -29.87 16.21 25.70
N ASP A 45 -30.86 16.00 26.56
CA ASP A 45 -31.42 17.08 27.40
C ASP A 45 -30.35 17.66 28.32
N LYS A 46 -29.54 16.82 28.97
CA LYS A 46 -28.41 17.26 29.80
C LYS A 46 -27.35 18.03 29.02
N ILE A 47 -27.07 17.66 27.77
CA ILE A 47 -26.13 18.40 26.91
C ILE A 47 -26.70 19.77 26.58
N HIS A 48 -28.02 19.86 26.33
CA HIS A 48 -28.69 21.12 26.03
C HIS A 48 -28.80 22.05 27.25
N GLU A 49 -28.86 21.51 28.46
CA GLU A 49 -28.87 22.28 29.71
C GLU A 49 -27.55 23.00 30.01
N VAL A 50 -26.43 22.63 29.36
CA VAL A 50 -25.13 23.28 29.58
C VAL A 50 -24.90 24.37 28.52
N PRO A 51 -25.20 25.65 28.79
CA PRO A 51 -24.97 26.73 27.84
C PRO A 51 -23.46 26.88 27.56
N GLY A 52 -23.09 26.90 26.27
CA GLY A 52 -21.70 27.06 25.82
C GLY A 52 -20.93 25.76 25.58
N CYS A 53 -21.57 24.59 25.68
CA CYS A 53 -20.94 23.33 25.31
C CYS A 53 -20.84 23.18 23.78
N ASN A 54 -19.74 23.66 23.21
CA ASN A 54 -19.36 23.31 21.83
C ASN A 54 -18.85 21.87 21.81
N LEU A 55 -19.77 20.91 21.68
CA LEU A 55 -19.42 19.50 21.67
C LEU A 55 -18.70 19.14 20.36
N THR A 56 -17.37 19.28 20.36
CA THR A 56 -16.50 18.82 19.29
C THR A 56 -16.21 17.34 19.51
N VAL A 57 -16.88 16.47 18.74
CA VAL A 57 -16.56 15.05 18.71
C VAL A 57 -15.25 14.89 17.94
N ALA A 58 -14.15 14.78 18.68
CA ALA A 58 -12.86 14.45 18.09
C ALA A 58 -12.90 13.00 17.63
N ARG A 59 -12.55 12.75 16.36
CA ARG A 59 -12.36 11.40 15.86
C ARG A 59 -11.22 10.77 16.64
N VAL A 60 -11.53 9.76 17.46
CA VAL A 60 -10.52 8.90 18.06
C VAL A 60 -9.98 8.02 16.94
N GLU A 61 -8.95 8.49 16.26
CA GLU A 61 -8.11 7.59 15.49
C GLU A 61 -7.35 6.76 16.52
N SER A 62 -7.75 5.49 16.67
CA SER A 62 -6.93 4.52 17.39
C SER A 62 -5.56 4.57 16.74
N LYS A 63 -4.56 5.06 17.49
CA LYS A 63 -3.18 4.99 17.05
C LYS A 63 -2.96 3.54 16.64
N PRO A 64 -2.62 3.26 15.38
CA PRO A 64 -2.31 1.90 15.01
C PRO A 64 -1.19 1.45 15.94
N ASP A 65 -1.31 0.25 16.50
CA ASP A 65 -0.31 -0.30 17.39
C ASP A 65 1.04 -0.19 16.67
N GLN A 66 1.86 0.77 17.08
CA GLN A 66 3.07 1.14 16.35
C GLN A 66 4.01 -0.07 16.20
N VAL A 67 3.88 -1.00 17.15
CA VAL A 67 4.51 -2.32 17.16
C VAL A 67 4.09 -3.16 15.95
N GLU A 68 2.80 -3.23 15.62
CA GLU A 68 2.30 -3.98 14.45
C GLU A 68 2.74 -3.31 13.15
N LEU A 69 2.69 -1.97 13.08
CA LEU A 69 3.16 -1.25 11.90
C LEU A 69 4.66 -1.43 11.66
N ASP A 70 5.47 -1.44 12.71
CA ASP A 70 6.90 -1.65 12.58
C ASP A 70 7.23 -3.10 12.20
N ALA A 71 6.48 -4.09 12.71
CA ALA A 71 6.58 -5.48 12.27
C ALA A 71 6.26 -5.63 10.77
N ILE A 72 5.17 -5.00 10.30
CA ILE A 72 4.77 -5.01 8.88
C ILE A 72 5.82 -4.34 8.00
N LYS A 73 6.42 -3.22 8.46
CA LYS A 73 7.52 -2.56 7.72
C LYS A 73 8.73 -3.48 7.59
N VAL A 74 9.10 -4.20 8.65
CA VAL A 74 10.22 -5.15 8.61
C VAL A 74 9.95 -6.25 7.60
N GLU A 75 8.76 -6.86 7.62
CA GLU A 75 8.38 -7.91 6.67
C GLU A 75 8.40 -7.42 5.22
N LEU A 76 7.87 -6.22 4.95
CA LEU A 76 7.94 -5.60 3.62
C LEU A 76 9.39 -5.35 3.15
N THR A 77 10.28 -4.95 4.05
CA THR A 77 11.70 -4.78 3.70
C THR A 77 12.39 -6.11 3.39
N ASP A 78 12.03 -7.18 4.08
CA ASP A 78 12.59 -8.51 3.83
C ASP A 78 12.10 -9.09 2.50
N MET A 79 10.80 -8.98 2.22
CA MET A 79 10.22 -9.32 0.92
C MET A 79 10.90 -8.56 -0.23
N LYS A 80 11.10 -7.25 -0.06
CA LYS A 80 11.83 -6.41 -1.04
C LYS A 80 13.25 -6.91 -1.27
N ASN A 81 13.94 -7.37 -0.23
CA ASN A 81 15.29 -7.93 -0.35
C ASN A 81 15.31 -9.28 -1.05
N MET A 82 14.32 -10.16 -0.77
CA MET A 82 14.17 -11.42 -1.48
C MET A 82 13.91 -11.21 -2.98
N VAL A 83 12.98 -10.31 -3.34
CA VAL A 83 12.70 -9.96 -4.73
C VAL A 83 13.94 -9.39 -5.42
N LYS A 84 14.70 -8.52 -4.73
CA LYS A 84 15.98 -8.01 -5.27
C LYS A 84 16.96 -9.14 -5.57
N LYS A 85 17.16 -10.09 -4.64
CA LYS A 85 18.05 -11.24 -4.84
C LYS A 85 17.61 -12.09 -6.04
N LEU A 86 16.31 -12.29 -6.24
CA LEU A 86 15.76 -13.03 -7.38
C LEU A 86 15.86 -12.24 -8.70
N SER A 87 15.81 -10.92 -8.65
CA SER A 87 15.91 -10.05 -9.83
C SER A 87 17.34 -9.86 -10.37
N VAL A 88 18.37 -10.26 -9.60
CA VAL A 88 19.75 -10.25 -10.09
C VAL A 88 19.89 -11.35 -11.14
N SER A 89 19.80 -10.96 -12.41
CA SER A 89 20.04 -11.84 -13.54
C SER A 89 21.40 -12.56 -13.40
N PRO A 90 21.44 -13.91 -13.44
CA PRO A 90 22.70 -14.67 -13.43
C PRO A 90 23.57 -14.40 -14.66
N TYR A 91 23.08 -13.62 -15.63
CA TYR A 91 23.78 -13.36 -16.88
C TYR A 91 24.87 -12.27 -16.80
N SER A 92 25.00 -11.58 -15.65
CA SER A 92 25.95 -10.47 -15.51
C SER A 92 27.33 -10.87 -14.96
N HIS A 93 27.45 -12.03 -14.33
CA HIS A 93 28.68 -12.48 -13.68
C HIS A 93 29.29 -13.66 -14.42
N CYS A 94 29.99 -13.38 -15.54
CA CYS A 94 31.16 -14.13 -16.05
C CYS A 94 31.41 -13.80 -17.53
N ARG A 95 31.95 -12.61 -17.83
CA ARG A 95 32.83 -12.51 -19.01
C ARG A 95 34.21 -13.00 -18.58
N VAL A 96 34.36 -14.31 -18.46
CA VAL A 96 35.69 -14.94 -18.37
C VAL A 96 36.42 -14.55 -19.65
N LYS A 97 37.31 -13.55 -19.55
CA LYS A 97 38.20 -13.22 -20.66
C LYS A 97 39.02 -14.48 -20.96
N PRO A 98 39.08 -14.96 -22.21
CA PRO A 98 39.87 -16.13 -22.52
C PRO A 98 41.32 -15.85 -22.13
N ARG A 99 41.85 -16.67 -21.21
CA ARG A 99 43.24 -16.65 -20.76
C ARG A 99 44.11 -16.87 -22.00
N ARG A 100 44.78 -15.81 -22.48
CA ARG A 100 45.76 -15.94 -23.56
C ARG A 100 46.85 -16.90 -23.08
N ARG A 101 46.87 -18.10 -23.63
CA ARG A 101 48.03 -19.01 -23.49
C ARG A 101 49.24 -18.27 -24.05
N SER A 102 50.27 -18.13 -23.23
CA SER A 102 51.59 -17.67 -23.67
C SER A 102 52.05 -18.61 -24.79
N LEU A 103 52.21 -18.06 -26.00
CA LEU A 103 52.90 -18.73 -27.09
C LEU A 103 54.37 -18.86 -26.68
N THR A 104 54.77 -20.06 -26.28
CA THR A 104 56.18 -20.44 -26.19
C THR A 104 56.79 -20.33 -27.59
N PRO A 105 57.97 -19.70 -27.76
CA PRO A 105 58.64 -19.64 -29.06
C PRO A 105 59.26 -20.99 -29.37
N SER A 106 58.48 -21.88 -29.98
CA SER A 106 58.91 -23.20 -30.41
C SER A 106 59.03 -23.22 -31.93
N ARG A 107 60.28 -23.01 -32.39
CA ARG A 107 60.83 -23.32 -33.73
C ARG A 107 60.14 -22.66 -34.92
N CYS A 108 60.80 -21.62 -35.43
CA CYS A 108 60.70 -21.19 -36.81
C CYS A 108 60.96 -22.39 -37.74
N THR A 109 59.96 -22.81 -38.50
CA THR A 109 60.17 -23.52 -39.76
C THR A 109 59.60 -22.66 -40.88
N THR A 110 60.51 -22.19 -41.72
CA THR A 110 60.25 -21.54 -43.00
C THR A 110 59.32 -22.39 -43.85
N GLY A 111 58.16 -21.85 -44.25
CA GLY A 111 57.20 -22.58 -45.06
C GLY A 111 56.15 -21.69 -45.72
N LYS A 112 56.51 -21.17 -46.91
CA LYS A 112 55.67 -20.76 -48.06
C LYS A 112 54.50 -19.78 -47.80
N LYS A 113 54.64 -18.57 -48.35
CA LYS A 113 53.54 -17.61 -48.57
C LYS A 113 52.49 -18.23 -49.49
N VAL A 114 51.24 -18.32 -49.02
CA VAL A 114 50.07 -18.41 -49.89
C VAL A 114 49.21 -17.19 -49.57
N GLU A 115 49.15 -16.25 -50.52
CA GLU A 115 48.31 -15.07 -50.42
C GLU A 115 46.85 -15.46 -50.67
N HIS A 116 45.96 -15.07 -49.76
CA HIS A 116 44.54 -14.99 -50.06
C HIS A 116 44.09 -13.55 -49.83
N LYS A 117 43.80 -12.86 -50.95
CA LYS A 117 43.19 -11.53 -51.00
C LYS A 117 41.85 -11.54 -50.27
N MET A 118 41.73 -10.77 -49.19
CA MET A 118 40.42 -10.37 -48.66
C MET A 118 40.05 -9.03 -49.29
N LEU A 119 39.05 -9.06 -50.18
CA LEU A 119 38.38 -7.89 -50.72
C LEU A 119 37.69 -7.15 -49.56
N MET A 120 38.18 -5.95 -49.23
CA MET A 120 37.49 -5.07 -48.29
C MET A 120 36.43 -4.26 -49.03
N LEU A 121 35.16 -4.48 -48.68
CA LEU A 121 34.08 -3.55 -49.01
C LEU A 121 34.25 -2.32 -48.10
N VAL A 122 34.61 -1.18 -48.68
CA VAL A 122 34.68 0.11 -47.99
C VAL A 122 33.31 0.79 -48.10
N PRO A 123 32.66 1.22 -47.01
CA PRO A 123 31.53 2.13 -47.10
C PRO A 123 32.07 3.57 -47.25
N SER A 124 31.65 4.22 -48.33
CA SER A 124 31.96 5.61 -48.68
C SER A 124 31.25 6.61 -47.76
N PRO A 125 31.93 7.66 -47.26
CA PRO A 125 31.27 8.87 -46.77
C PRO A 125 31.67 10.09 -47.61
N PHE A 126 30.78 10.49 -48.52
CA PHE A 126 30.56 11.90 -48.87
C PHE A 126 29.32 12.33 -48.05
N ARG A 127 29.27 13.46 -47.34
CA ARG A 127 29.78 14.80 -47.63
C ARG A 127 29.89 15.59 -46.33
#